data_AF-A0A2N3IE58-F1
#
_entry.id   AF-A0A2N3IE58-F1
#
_cell.length_a   1.000
_cell.length_b   1.000
_cell.length_c   1.000
_cell.angle_alpha   90.00
_cell.angle_beta   90.00
_cell.angle_gamma   90.00
#
_symmetry.space_group_name_H-M   'P 1'
#
loop_
_entity.id
_entity.type
_entity.pdbx_description
1 polymer ?
#
loop_
_entity_poly.entity_id
_entity_poly.type
_entity_poly.pdbx_seq_one_letter_code
_entity_poly.pdbx_strand_id
1 'polypeptide(L)'
;MTNLQVFKNKKLIFKILRLMRKNILLILPFLGLLFACKKYEFVEPVSLRETIQKLWIMQKVEVTENGLPADDVAKYNGFTIKFEAEKYYVSNGYEAFPLPEGRWGFDDAAFSIIDFDGQVKATVTKLDASSLHFTFTRKGRTINGRIPDRTFKFELVAFR
;
A
#
# COMPACT_ATOMS: atom_id res chain seq x y z
N MET A 1 83.48 -19.99 18.20
CA MET A 1 82.79 -19.14 17.20
C MET A 1 81.30 -19.51 17.14
N THR A 2 80.44 -18.98 18.00
CA THR A 2 79.00 -19.37 18.04
C THR A 2 78.03 -18.27 18.53
N ASN A 3 78.52 -17.18 19.13
CA ASN A 3 77.64 -16.17 19.74
C ASN A 3 77.14 -15.05 18.81
N LEU A 4 77.75 -14.83 17.64
CA LEU A 4 77.33 -13.75 16.73
C LEU A 4 76.12 -14.10 15.82
N GLN A 5 75.91 -15.37 15.49
CA GLN A 5 74.81 -15.78 14.61
C GLN A 5 73.44 -15.76 15.32
N VAL A 6 73.41 -16.04 16.63
CA VAL A 6 72.16 -16.04 17.42
C VAL A 6 71.55 -14.63 17.54
N PHE A 7 72.38 -13.59 17.62
CA PHE A 7 71.92 -12.19 17.75
C PHE A 7 71.32 -11.62 16.46
N LYS A 8 71.79 -12.03 15.28
CA LYS A 8 71.21 -11.60 13.99
C LYS A 8 69.81 -12.19 13.77
N ASN A 9 69.59 -13.46 14.15
CA ASN A 9 68.29 -14.11 14.02
C ASN A 9 67.21 -13.50 14.94
N LYS A 10 67.56 -13.10 16.17
CA LYS A 10 66.61 -12.45 17.08
C LYS A 10 66.12 -11.08 16.57
N LYS A 11 67.00 -10.29 15.94
CA LYS A 11 66.62 -9.00 15.32
C LYS A 11 65.70 -9.18 14.12
N LEU A 12 65.90 -10.23 13.32
CA LEU A 12 65.06 -10.53 12.15
C LEU A 12 63.65 -10.97 12.58
N ILE A 13 63.55 -11.86 13.58
CA ILE A 13 62.27 -12.30 14.14
C ILE A 13 61.48 -11.13 14.74
N PHE A 14 62.14 -10.25 15.50
CA PHE A 14 61.49 -9.05 16.04
C PHE A 14 61.01 -8.08 14.95
N LYS A 15 61.75 -7.95 13.84
CA LYS A 15 61.33 -7.11 12.71
C LYS A 15 60.10 -7.69 12.01
N ILE A 16 60.05 -9.01 11.80
CA ILE A 16 58.91 -9.71 11.19
C ILE A 16 57.67 -9.62 12.10
N LEU A 17 57.81 -9.83 13.41
CA LEU A 17 56.71 -9.68 14.37
C LEU A 17 56.15 -8.25 14.39
N ARG A 18 57.03 -7.25 14.29
CA ARG A 18 56.65 -5.83 14.26
C ARG A 18 55.96 -5.44 12.94
N LEU A 19 56.29 -6.09 11.84
CA LEU A 19 55.60 -5.92 10.55
C LEU A 19 54.18 -6.54 10.59
N MET A 20 54.06 -7.75 11.12
CA MET A 20 52.77 -8.45 11.23
C MET A 20 51.78 -7.73 12.16
N ARG A 21 52.25 -7.13 13.27
CA ARG A 21 51.40 -6.32 14.17
C ARG A 21 50.81 -5.07 13.51
N LYS A 22 51.52 -4.45 12.56
CA LYS A 22 51.02 -3.24 11.86
C LYS A 22 49.96 -3.58 10.81
N ASN A 23 50.06 -4.73 10.15
CA ASN A 23 49.10 -5.13 9.11
C ASN A 23 47.81 -5.72 9.67
N ILE A 24 47.84 -6.38 10.84
CA ILE A 24 46.63 -6.91 11.49
C ILE A 24 45.72 -5.78 11.99
N LEU A 25 46.29 -4.64 12.42
CA LEU A 25 45.52 -3.47 12.86
C LEU A 25 44.78 -2.77 11.70
N LEU A 26 45.26 -2.93 10.47
CA LEU A 26 44.72 -2.29 9.26
C LEU A 26 43.54 -3.05 8.64
N ILE A 27 43.31 -4.31 9.03
CA ILE A 27 42.26 -5.18 8.45
C ILE A 27 41.00 -5.22 9.34
N LEU A 28 41.13 -4.88 10.63
CA LEU A 28 40.00 -4.85 11.57
C LEU A 28 38.82 -3.93 11.17
N PRO A 29 39.02 -2.72 10.61
CA PRO A 29 37.89 -1.87 10.23
C PRO A 29 37.15 -2.40 8.98
N PHE A 30 37.82 -3.17 8.11
CA PHE A 30 37.18 -3.76 6.92
C PHE A 30 36.24 -4.92 7.25
N LEU A 31 36.50 -5.68 8.31
CA LEU A 31 35.55 -6.69 8.79
C LEU A 31 34.31 -6.06 9.46
N GLY A 32 34.44 -4.89 10.09
CA GLY A 32 33.31 -4.18 10.70
C GLY A 32 32.30 -3.60 9.70
N LEU A 33 32.76 -3.25 8.48
CA LEU A 33 31.91 -2.76 7.39
C LEU A 33 30.95 -3.84 6.83
N LEU A 34 31.29 -5.13 6.95
CA LEU A 34 30.41 -6.22 6.50
C LEU A 34 29.23 -6.47 7.44
N PHE A 35 29.34 -6.10 8.73
CA PHE A 35 28.26 -6.25 9.72
C PHE A 35 27.37 -5.01 9.86
N ALA A 36 27.72 -3.90 9.20
CA ALA A 36 26.89 -2.68 9.14
C ALA A 36 25.86 -2.72 8.01
N CYS A 37 25.74 -3.83 7.28
CA CYS A 37 24.62 -4.05 6.37
C CYS A 37 23.40 -4.41 7.24
N LYS A 38 22.70 -3.38 7.75
CA LYS A 38 21.34 -3.53 8.28
C LYS A 38 20.58 -4.37 7.26
N LYS A 39 20.06 -5.53 7.68
CA LYS A 39 19.16 -6.33 6.86
C LYS A 39 18.16 -5.36 6.24
N TYR A 40 18.24 -5.20 4.92
CA TYR A 40 17.13 -4.62 4.18
C TYR A 40 15.99 -5.60 4.41
N GLU A 41 15.07 -5.24 5.30
CA GLU A 41 13.74 -5.81 5.26
C GLU A 41 13.25 -5.57 3.84
N PHE A 42 13.06 -6.68 3.12
CA PHE A 42 12.38 -6.66 1.84
C PHE A 42 10.96 -6.23 2.17
N VAL A 43 10.68 -4.92 2.14
CA VAL A 43 9.31 -4.43 2.12
C VAL A 43 8.78 -4.92 0.79
N GLU A 44 7.93 -5.96 0.84
CA GLU A 44 7.27 -6.45 -0.37
C GLU A 44 6.67 -5.25 -1.10
N PRO A 45 6.89 -5.12 -2.42
CA PRO A 45 6.30 -4.03 -3.17
C PRO A 45 4.79 -4.15 -3.01
N VAL A 46 4.18 -3.16 -2.35
CA VAL A 46 2.73 -3.02 -2.22
C VAL A 46 2.14 -3.26 -3.61
N SER A 47 1.21 -4.20 -3.73
CA SER A 47 0.69 -4.58 -5.04
C SER A 47 0.14 -3.35 -5.76
N LEU A 48 0.20 -3.31 -7.10
CA LEU A 48 -0.37 -2.19 -7.87
C LEU A 48 -1.80 -1.87 -7.42
N ARG A 49 -2.57 -2.93 -7.15
CA ARG A 49 -3.92 -2.88 -6.57
C ARG A 49 -3.96 -2.16 -5.23
N GLU A 50 -3.13 -2.55 -4.28
CA GLU A 50 -3.11 -1.89 -2.96
C GLU A 50 -2.62 -0.46 -3.07
N THR A 51 -1.61 -0.18 -3.90
CA THR A 51 -1.09 1.17 -4.14
C THR A 51 -2.17 2.09 -4.69
N ILE A 52 -2.91 1.60 -5.69
CA ILE A 52 -4.12 2.23 -6.23
C ILE A 52 -5.14 2.50 -5.12
N GLN A 53 -5.42 1.52 -4.27
CA GLN A 53 -6.41 1.67 -3.19
C GLN A 53 -5.97 2.69 -2.12
N LYS A 54 -4.67 2.84 -1.84
CA LYS A 54 -4.17 3.74 -0.77
C LYS A 54 -4.08 5.21 -1.18
N LEU A 55 -3.90 5.50 -2.48
CA LEU A 55 -3.49 6.83 -2.94
C LEU A 55 -4.63 7.72 -3.43
N TRP A 56 -5.84 7.20 -3.53
CA TRP A 56 -6.96 7.93 -4.12
C TRP A 56 -7.92 8.48 -3.07
N ILE A 57 -8.36 9.71 -3.30
CA ILE A 57 -9.40 10.39 -2.51
C ILE A 57 -10.71 10.46 -3.29
N MET A 58 -11.82 10.53 -2.56
CA MET A 58 -13.14 10.71 -3.17
C MET A 58 -13.26 12.12 -3.75
N GLN A 59 -13.43 12.24 -5.07
CA GLN A 59 -13.66 13.53 -5.73
C GLN A 59 -15.15 13.81 -5.88
N LYS A 60 -15.90 12.82 -6.35
CA LYS A 60 -17.31 13.01 -6.72
C LYS A 60 -18.10 11.71 -6.57
N VAL A 61 -19.36 11.87 -6.16
CA VAL A 61 -20.35 10.81 -6.19
C VAL A 61 -21.62 11.33 -6.85
N GLU A 62 -22.13 10.59 -7.83
CA GLU A 62 -23.45 10.84 -8.41
C GLU A 62 -24.38 9.69 -8.02
N VAL A 63 -25.59 10.03 -7.61
CA VAL A 63 -26.63 9.07 -7.25
C VAL A 63 -27.88 9.34 -8.06
N THR A 64 -28.42 8.27 -8.65
CA THR A 64 -29.71 8.31 -9.35
C THR A 64 -30.66 7.30 -8.74
N GLU A 65 -31.96 7.63 -8.69
CA GLU A 65 -33.05 6.74 -8.33
C GLU A 65 -33.91 6.50 -9.58
N ASN A 66 -34.02 5.25 -10.02
CA ASN A 66 -34.75 4.86 -11.24
C ASN A 66 -34.31 5.64 -12.49
N GLY A 67 -33.02 5.99 -12.58
CA GLY A 67 -32.43 6.70 -13.72
C GLY A 67 -32.58 8.23 -13.67
N LEU A 68 -33.25 8.78 -12.67
CA LEU A 68 -33.33 10.23 -12.43
C LEU A 68 -32.39 10.61 -11.28
N PRO A 69 -31.87 11.86 -11.21
CA PRO A 69 -31.13 12.32 -10.05
C PRO A 69 -31.91 12.06 -8.76
N ALA A 70 -31.23 11.60 -7.70
CA ALA A 70 -31.90 11.37 -6.42
C ALA A 70 -32.50 12.67 -5.88
N ASP A 71 -33.75 12.64 -5.41
CA ASP A 71 -34.46 13.83 -4.93
C ASP A 71 -33.76 14.51 -3.74
N ASP A 72 -33.20 13.71 -2.83
CA ASP A 72 -32.43 14.18 -1.68
C ASP A 72 -30.93 13.98 -1.91
N VAL A 73 -30.35 14.81 -2.77
CA VAL A 73 -28.90 14.81 -3.03
C VAL A 73 -28.11 15.08 -1.75
N ALA A 74 -28.64 15.89 -0.83
CA ALA A 74 -27.96 16.26 0.41
C ALA A 74 -27.65 15.04 1.29
N LYS A 75 -28.58 14.07 1.33
CA LYS A 75 -28.38 12.79 2.00
C LYS A 75 -27.25 11.93 1.43
N TYR A 76 -26.91 12.13 0.16
CA TYR A 76 -25.84 11.40 -0.54
C TYR A 76 -24.57 12.21 -0.70
N ASN A 77 -24.56 13.47 -0.25
CA ASN A 77 -23.33 14.26 -0.18
C ASN A 77 -22.42 13.75 0.94
N GLY A 78 -21.13 14.08 0.83
CA GLY A 78 -20.16 13.82 1.90
C GLY A 78 -19.62 12.39 1.96
N PHE A 79 -19.74 11.61 0.88
CA PHE A 79 -18.99 10.35 0.81
C PHE A 79 -17.49 10.64 0.92
N THR A 80 -16.87 9.94 1.85
CA THR A 80 -15.42 9.92 2.06
C THR A 80 -14.94 8.50 1.89
N ILE A 81 -13.71 8.34 1.40
CA ILE A 81 -13.00 7.09 1.52
C ILE A 81 -12.34 7.06 2.90
N LYS A 82 -12.60 6.00 3.67
CA LYS A 82 -12.01 5.78 4.99
C LYS A 82 -11.10 4.57 4.96
N PHE A 83 -10.01 4.67 5.70
CA PHE A 83 -9.05 3.60 5.91
C PHE A 83 -9.01 3.23 7.38
N GLU A 84 -9.49 2.04 7.71
CA GLU A 84 -9.51 1.51 9.08
C GLU A 84 -9.01 0.07 9.06
N ALA A 85 -8.01 -0.24 9.90
CA ALA A 85 -7.47 -1.60 10.07
C ALA A 85 -7.16 -2.31 8.73
N GLU A 86 -6.46 -1.60 7.82
CA GLU A 86 -6.08 -2.11 6.49
C GLU A 86 -7.24 -2.31 5.50
N LYS A 87 -8.44 -1.86 5.85
CA LYS A 87 -9.64 -1.93 5.00
C LYS A 87 -10.04 -0.56 4.51
N TYR A 88 -10.57 -0.53 3.29
CA TYR A 88 -11.14 0.67 2.68
C TYR A 88 -12.65 0.53 2.58
N TYR A 89 -13.35 1.59 2.92
CA TYR A 89 -14.77 1.71 2.65
C TYR A 89 -15.14 3.13 2.27
N VAL A 90 -16.19 3.30 1.48
CA VAL A 90 -16.76 4.60 1.17
C VAL A 90 -17.99 4.82 2.04
N SER A 91 -18.03 5.93 2.76
CA SER A 91 -19.17 6.25 3.62
C SER A 91 -19.41 7.74 3.72
N ASN A 92 -20.68 8.11 3.85
CA ASN A 92 -21.12 9.47 4.18
C ASN A 92 -21.82 9.53 5.56
N GLY A 93 -21.68 8.50 6.39
CA GLY A 93 -22.35 8.37 7.68
C GLY A 93 -23.79 7.86 7.61
N TYR A 94 -24.45 7.91 6.44
CA TYR A 94 -25.78 7.32 6.22
C TYR A 94 -25.71 5.99 5.45
N GLU A 95 -24.84 5.89 4.44
CA GLU A 95 -24.49 4.65 3.74
C GLU A 95 -23.00 4.33 3.95
N ALA A 96 -22.65 3.04 3.84
CA ALA A 96 -21.27 2.56 3.81
C ALA A 96 -21.13 1.38 2.84
N PHE A 97 -20.07 1.39 2.01
CA PHE A 97 -19.74 0.30 1.08
C PHE A 97 -18.24 -0.04 1.13
N PRO A 98 -17.87 -1.27 1.49
CA PRO A 98 -18.72 -2.27 2.15
C PRO A 98 -19.17 -1.73 3.52
N LEU A 99 -19.94 -2.52 4.28
CA LEU A 99 -20.10 -2.23 5.71
C LEU A 99 -18.72 -2.09 6.38
N PRO A 100 -18.58 -1.33 7.49
CA PRO A 100 -17.27 -0.99 8.06
C PRO A 100 -16.31 -2.17 8.30
N GLU A 101 -16.85 -3.38 8.51
CA GLU A 101 -16.06 -4.59 8.73
C GLU A 101 -15.74 -5.39 7.45
N GLY A 102 -16.41 -5.08 6.34
CA GLY A 102 -16.32 -5.82 5.08
C GLY A 102 -15.07 -5.50 4.27
N ARG A 103 -14.78 -6.34 3.29
CA ARG A 103 -13.61 -6.19 2.40
C ARG A 103 -13.97 -5.44 1.12
N TRP A 104 -13.01 -4.69 0.61
CA TRP A 104 -13.09 -4.06 -0.70
C TRP A 104 -11.88 -4.44 -1.55
N GLY A 105 -12.11 -4.87 -2.79
CA GLY A 105 -11.13 -4.68 -3.85
C GLY A 105 -11.55 -5.28 -5.18
N PHE A 106 -10.62 -5.32 -6.14
CA PHE A 106 -10.90 -5.90 -7.45
C PHE A 106 -11.18 -7.41 -7.38
N ASP A 107 -12.21 -7.87 -8.07
CA ASP A 107 -12.65 -9.28 -8.09
C ASP A 107 -12.02 -10.06 -9.27
N ASP A 108 -11.41 -9.35 -10.22
CA ASP A 108 -10.88 -9.90 -11.46
C ASP A 108 -9.47 -9.40 -11.78
N ALA A 109 -8.73 -10.19 -12.56
CA ALA A 109 -7.37 -9.86 -12.98
C ALA A 109 -7.32 -8.68 -13.97
N ALA A 110 -8.44 -8.37 -14.64
CA ALA A 110 -8.55 -7.23 -15.56
C ALA A 110 -8.93 -5.93 -14.85
N PHE A 111 -9.12 -5.95 -13.52
CA PHE A 111 -9.52 -4.79 -12.72
C PHE A 111 -10.82 -4.12 -13.21
N SER A 112 -11.73 -4.91 -13.78
CA SER A 112 -13.00 -4.43 -14.33
C SER A 112 -14.15 -4.48 -13.32
N ILE A 113 -14.00 -5.25 -12.24
CA ILE A 113 -15.00 -5.42 -11.20
C ILE A 113 -14.37 -5.15 -9.83
N ILE A 114 -15.08 -4.37 -9.02
CA ILE A 114 -14.81 -4.15 -7.62
C ILE A 114 -15.88 -4.92 -6.82
N ASP A 115 -15.45 -5.76 -5.88
CA ASP A 115 -16.33 -6.40 -4.92
C ASP A 115 -16.29 -5.67 -3.57
N PHE A 116 -17.47 -5.41 -3.02
CA PHE A 116 -17.71 -4.87 -1.68
C PHE A 116 -18.27 -5.96 -0.78
N ASP A 117 -17.41 -6.92 -0.41
CA ASP A 117 -17.70 -8.01 0.52
C ASP A 117 -18.88 -8.89 0.09
N GLY A 118 -19.03 -9.15 -1.21
CA GLY A 118 -20.13 -9.92 -1.78
C GLY A 118 -21.50 -9.23 -1.74
N GLN A 119 -21.63 -8.04 -1.15
CA GLN A 119 -22.91 -7.33 -1.07
C GLN A 119 -23.24 -6.60 -2.36
N VAL A 120 -22.22 -6.02 -2.99
CA VAL A 120 -22.33 -5.19 -4.18
C VAL A 120 -21.10 -5.41 -5.04
N LYS A 121 -21.32 -5.66 -6.34
CA LYS A 121 -20.28 -5.64 -7.35
C LYS A 121 -20.40 -4.37 -8.18
N ALA A 122 -19.32 -3.59 -8.22
CA ALA A 122 -19.22 -2.38 -9.00
C ALA A 122 -18.40 -2.59 -10.26
N THR A 123 -18.90 -2.09 -11.37
CA THR A 123 -18.20 -2.09 -12.65
C THR A 123 -17.27 -0.89 -12.73
N VAL A 124 -16.01 -1.15 -13.00
CA VAL A 124 -15.00 -0.13 -13.25
C VAL A 124 -15.19 0.37 -14.67
N THR A 125 -15.43 1.68 -14.78
CA THR A 125 -15.64 2.36 -16.07
C THR A 125 -14.38 3.08 -16.55
N LYS A 126 -13.48 3.40 -15.63
CA LYS A 126 -12.17 4.00 -15.91
C LYS A 126 -11.17 3.65 -14.81
N LEU A 127 -9.96 3.28 -15.21
CA LEU A 127 -8.83 3.03 -14.32
C LEU A 127 -7.54 3.51 -14.97
N ASP A 128 -6.90 4.51 -14.38
CA ASP A 128 -5.57 4.98 -14.76
C ASP A 128 -4.78 5.40 -13.51
N ALA A 129 -3.52 5.84 -13.68
CA ALA A 129 -2.68 6.22 -12.55
C ALA A 129 -3.23 7.41 -11.72
N SER A 130 -4.11 8.22 -12.30
CA SER A 130 -4.63 9.45 -11.71
C SER A 130 -6.05 9.33 -11.19
N SER A 131 -6.82 8.34 -11.64
CA SER A 131 -8.25 8.25 -11.38
C SER A 131 -8.83 6.84 -11.48
N LEU A 132 -9.87 6.62 -10.69
CA LEU A 132 -10.73 5.43 -10.75
C LEU A 132 -12.17 5.86 -10.75
N HIS A 133 -12.93 5.31 -11.70
CA HIS A 133 -14.35 5.53 -11.81
C HIS A 133 -15.04 4.18 -11.77
N PHE A 134 -16.02 4.03 -10.88
CA PHE A 134 -16.81 2.81 -10.80
C PHE A 134 -18.28 3.10 -10.54
N THR A 135 -19.12 2.19 -10.99
CA THR A 135 -20.57 2.30 -10.89
C THR A 135 -21.18 1.01 -10.39
N PHE A 136 -22.24 1.11 -9.59
CA PHE A 136 -23.06 -0.04 -9.25
C PHE A 136 -24.50 0.37 -9.04
N THR A 137 -25.39 -0.61 -9.16
CA THR A 137 -26.82 -0.44 -8.87
C THR A 137 -27.24 -1.39 -7.77
N ARG A 138 -28.04 -0.90 -6.82
CA ARG A 138 -28.68 -1.73 -5.80
C ARG A 138 -30.09 -1.27 -5.51
N LYS A 139 -30.87 -2.12 -4.88
CA LYS A 139 -32.20 -1.75 -4.38
C LYS A 139 -32.09 -0.78 -3.21
N GLY A 140 -32.89 0.29 -3.25
CA GLY A 140 -33.04 1.23 -2.16
C GLY A 140 -33.95 0.72 -1.04
N ARG A 141 -34.33 1.63 -0.13
CA ARG A 141 -35.41 1.38 0.83
C ARG A 141 -36.75 1.66 0.16
N THR A 142 -37.81 0.98 0.61
CA THR A 142 -39.17 1.22 0.14
C THR A 142 -39.57 2.68 0.35
N ILE A 143 -40.01 3.35 -0.72
CA ILE A 143 -40.59 4.68 -0.71
C ILE A 143 -41.96 4.56 -1.36
N ASN A 144 -43.03 4.94 -0.65
CA ASN A 144 -44.41 4.88 -1.15
C ASN A 144 -44.79 3.51 -1.75
N GLY A 145 -44.35 2.41 -1.11
CA GLY A 145 -44.66 1.04 -1.55
C GLY A 145 -43.85 0.53 -2.76
N ARG A 146 -42.91 1.30 -3.28
CA ARG A 146 -41.99 0.89 -4.36
C ARG A 146 -40.55 0.84 -3.86
N ILE A 147 -39.78 -0.12 -4.36
CA ILE A 147 -38.35 -0.25 -4.07
C ILE A 147 -37.58 0.32 -5.26
N PRO A 148 -36.99 1.52 -5.15
CA PRO A 148 -36.28 2.13 -6.26
C PRO A 148 -34.96 1.40 -6.54
N ASP A 149 -34.55 1.38 -7.80
CA ASP A 149 -33.17 1.08 -8.17
C ASP A 149 -32.31 2.32 -7.96
N ARG A 150 -31.20 2.16 -7.25
CA ARG A 150 -30.24 3.23 -6.97
C ARG A 150 -28.94 2.94 -7.65
N THR A 151 -28.53 3.80 -8.57
CA THR A 151 -27.22 3.71 -9.20
C THR A 151 -26.30 4.75 -8.59
N PHE A 152 -25.15 4.30 -8.12
CA PHE A 152 -24.09 5.12 -7.61
C PHE A 152 -22.93 5.13 -8.60
N LYS A 153 -22.41 6.32 -8.91
CA LYS A 153 -21.20 6.51 -9.71
C LYS A 153 -20.18 7.24 -8.86
N PHE A 154 -19.04 6.61 -8.63
CA PHE A 154 -17.95 7.16 -7.84
C PHE A 154 -16.80 7.55 -8.74
N GLU A 155 -16.18 8.67 -8.41
CA GLU A 155 -14.96 9.18 -9.02
C GLU A 155 -13.94 9.44 -7.91
N LEU A 156 -12.83 8.70 -7.98
CA LEU A 156 -11.70 8.84 -7.09
C LEU A 156 -10.51 9.36 -7.89
N VAL A 157 -9.70 10.20 -7.26
CA VAL A 157 -8.51 10.80 -7.88
C VAL A 157 -7.29 10.68 -6.99
N ALA A 158 -6.11 10.62 -7.61
CA ALA A 158 -4.84 10.64 -6.89
C ALA A 158 -4.68 11.89 -6.03
N PHE A 159 -4.33 11.65 -4.78
CA PHE A 159 -3.82 12.68 -3.89
C PHE A 159 -2.56 13.28 -4.52
N ARG A 160 -2.54 14.61 -4.67
CA ARG A 160 -1.42 15.36 -5.25
C ARG A 160 -0.45 15.83 -4.18
#